data_AF-A0A0N0P2H0-F1
#
_entry.id   AF-A0A0N0P2H0-F1
#
_cell.length_a   1.000
_cell.length_b   1.000
_cell.length_c   1.000
_cell.angle_alpha   90.00
_cell.angle_beta   90.00
_cell.angle_gamma   90.00
#
_symmetry.space_group_name_H-M   'P 1'
#
loop_
_entity.id
_entity.type
_entity.pdbx_description
1 polymer ?
#
loop_
_entity_poly.entity_id
_entity_poly.type
_entity_poly.pdbx_seq_one_letter_code
_entity_poly.pdbx_strand_id
1 'polypeptide(L)'
;MYAARTASELGSHEDCTQLDGAVDSAAAEGHASPTTVEEGAAALFAAGGEGDGAACAALAGGGADVAITESGEEKAVGAVPLDVYRRYMEACGGWPAFLFCVAFFVLTEAVLRSSDVWLSLWSGERLGGMSPRRRLAVYVGTVLVAILASPSRDLLCFTWMRRASYCLHANLLRSISQARLAFFDVTPRGRLMNRMSRDMGQIDWDLPVSLDISFFFVCYLVAYIVIMAVSQPFILVVLVPCVLVYGRIFRFFCAANRETQRLLNISNSPVFAVLSEVLAGRWTICAYERQHAMMDEVLRSLDGVFACGYMQCMGSRWLAVRVELLGNVAVSSLALLGVAASRSTWMHINLGLLALSVSKASSITTVLSRLITVGASVEASMNCVERVLYYTDHAPAEDLCGGGASGVPAAACGCGVGACPPAAGSLVFEHVDMRYRPGLPLVLRDVSFAIAPG
;
A
#
# COMPACT_ATOMS: atom_id res chain seq x y z
N MET A 1 4.22 -12.00 19.74
CA MET A 1 4.45 -11.30 21.02
C MET A 1 3.78 -9.93 21.10
N TYR A 2 3.48 -9.26 19.98
CA TYR A 2 2.69 -8.00 20.01
C TYR A 2 1.18 -8.25 20.22
N ALA A 3 0.60 -9.28 19.58
CA ALA A 3 -0.82 -9.64 19.74
C ALA A 3 -1.21 -10.19 21.13
N ALA A 4 -0.23 -10.62 21.94
CA ALA A 4 -0.49 -11.10 23.31
C ALA A 4 -0.49 -9.95 24.33
N ARG A 5 0.09 -8.78 24.00
CA ARG A 5 0.03 -7.58 24.84
C ARG A 5 -1.31 -6.86 24.71
N THR A 6 -1.88 -6.82 23.50
CA THR A 6 -3.20 -6.19 23.28
C THR A 6 -4.34 -6.90 24.00
N ALA A 7 -4.29 -8.23 24.14
CA ALA A 7 -5.29 -8.98 24.91
C ALA A 7 -5.11 -8.86 26.44
N SER A 8 -3.91 -8.52 26.91
CA SER A 8 -3.59 -8.33 28.33
C SER A 8 -3.96 -6.94 28.86
N GLU A 9 -4.05 -5.93 27.97
CA GLU A 9 -4.40 -4.55 28.34
C GLU A 9 -5.91 -4.32 28.38
N LEU A 10 -6.74 -5.20 27.80
CA LEU A 10 -8.21 -5.15 27.84
C LEU A 10 -8.84 -5.78 29.10
N GLY A 11 -8.02 -6.07 30.12
CA GLY A 11 -8.43 -6.83 31.31
C GLY A 11 -8.52 -6.02 32.61
N SER A 12 -8.61 -4.69 32.56
CA SER A 12 -8.77 -3.86 33.76
C SER A 12 -10.23 -3.42 33.92
N HIS A 13 -10.74 -3.53 35.15
CA HIS A 13 -12.10 -3.12 35.54
C HIS A 13 -12.34 -1.60 35.40
N GLU A 14 -11.27 -0.81 35.20
CA GLU A 14 -11.33 0.64 34.93
C GLU A 14 -11.61 0.97 33.46
N ASP A 15 -11.31 0.07 32.52
CA ASP A 15 -11.58 0.29 31.09
C ASP A 15 -13.02 -0.07 30.71
N CYS A 16 -13.65 -1.03 31.40
CA CYS A 16 -15.08 -1.34 31.23
C CYS A 16 -15.98 -0.18 31.66
N THR A 17 -15.59 0.59 32.69
CA THR A 17 -16.35 1.78 33.14
C THR A 17 -16.12 2.99 32.23
N GLN A 18 -14.94 3.12 31.61
CA GLN A 18 -14.71 4.10 30.55
C GLN A 18 -15.46 3.76 29.26
N LEU A 19 -15.60 2.47 28.92
CA LEU A 19 -16.44 1.99 27.82
C LEU A 19 -17.93 2.22 28.09
N ASP A 20 -18.43 1.95 29.30
CA ASP A 20 -19.82 2.29 29.66
C ASP A 20 -20.07 3.81 29.57
N GLY A 21 -19.12 4.65 30.02
CA GLY A 21 -19.21 6.11 29.88
C GLY A 21 -19.11 6.63 28.43
N ALA A 22 -18.31 5.97 27.59
CA ALA A 22 -18.20 6.26 26.16
C ALA A 22 -19.44 5.80 25.37
N VAL A 23 -20.06 4.69 25.77
CA VAL A 23 -21.30 4.17 25.19
C VAL A 23 -22.49 5.03 25.61
N ASP A 24 -22.54 5.50 26.86
CA ASP A 24 -23.59 6.40 27.34
C ASP A 24 -23.49 7.81 26.74
N SER A 25 -22.27 8.31 26.50
CA SER A 25 -22.06 9.59 25.79
C SER A 25 -22.35 9.48 24.28
N ALA A 26 -21.97 8.37 23.62
CA ALA A 26 -22.31 8.13 22.22
C ALA A 26 -23.81 7.85 21.99
N ALA A 27 -24.50 7.27 22.98
CA ALA A 27 -25.95 7.10 22.99
C ALA A 27 -26.70 8.43 23.24
N ALA A 28 -26.12 9.34 24.04
CA ALA A 28 -26.66 10.68 24.27
C ALA A 28 -26.50 11.62 23.06
N GLU A 29 -25.48 11.41 22.21
CA GLU A 29 -25.21 12.22 21.02
C GLU A 29 -25.87 11.68 19.73
N GLY A 30 -26.50 10.51 19.76
CA GLY A 30 -27.22 9.95 18.60
C GLY A 30 -26.34 9.72 17.35
N HIS A 31 -25.03 9.54 17.51
CA HIS A 31 -24.05 9.53 16.41
C HIS A 31 -23.08 8.34 16.39
N ALA A 32 -23.33 7.27 17.14
CA ALA A 32 -22.67 5.99 16.87
C ALA A 32 -23.30 5.35 15.61
N SER A 33 -22.86 5.75 14.42
CA SER A 33 -23.15 4.97 13.23
C SER A 33 -22.41 3.63 13.31
N PRO A 34 -23.05 2.49 12.97
CA PRO A 34 -22.45 1.14 13.06
C PRO A 34 -21.11 1.00 12.31
N THR A 35 -20.82 1.93 11.40
CA THR A 35 -19.59 2.01 10.61
C THR A 35 -18.32 2.28 11.43
N THR A 36 -18.37 3.02 12.54
CA THR A 36 -17.14 3.38 13.28
C THR A 36 -16.58 2.23 14.12
N VAL A 37 -17.45 1.35 14.61
CA VAL A 37 -17.09 0.13 15.34
C VAL A 37 -16.57 -0.95 14.38
N GLU A 38 -17.19 -1.08 13.20
CA GLU A 38 -16.71 -1.95 12.12
C GLU A 38 -15.33 -1.49 11.60
N GLU A 39 -15.11 -0.18 11.43
CA GLU A 39 -13.82 0.37 11.00
C GLU A 39 -12.70 0.13 12.03
N GLY A 40 -12.98 0.34 13.33
CA GLY A 40 -11.99 0.13 14.40
C GLY A 40 -11.60 -1.35 14.58
N ALA A 41 -12.56 -2.26 14.41
CA ALA A 41 -12.31 -3.69 14.52
C ALA A 41 -11.72 -4.29 13.24
N ALA A 42 -12.10 -3.81 12.06
CA ALA A 42 -11.44 -4.18 10.80
C ALA A 42 -9.96 -3.79 10.82
N ALA A 43 -9.61 -2.63 11.39
CA ALA A 43 -8.22 -2.20 11.57
C ALA A 43 -7.42 -3.11 12.54
N LEU A 44 -8.06 -3.65 13.58
CA LEU A 44 -7.42 -4.53 14.56
C LEU A 44 -7.00 -5.89 13.98
N PHE A 45 -7.75 -6.40 13.00
CA PHE A 45 -7.50 -7.70 12.36
C PHE A 45 -6.80 -7.61 10.99
N ALA A 46 -6.93 -6.49 10.27
CA ALA A 46 -6.24 -6.25 9.00
C ALA A 46 -4.70 -6.18 9.14
N ALA A 47 -4.22 -5.69 10.29
CA ALA A 47 -2.80 -5.48 10.58
C ALA A 47 -1.92 -6.75 10.52
N GLY A 48 -2.51 -7.95 10.52
CA GLY A 48 -1.78 -9.22 10.47
C GLY A 48 -1.70 -9.89 9.09
N GLY A 49 -2.52 -9.47 8.12
CA GLY A 49 -2.81 -10.28 6.93
C GLY A 49 -2.63 -9.60 5.57
N GLU A 50 -2.78 -8.28 5.46
CA GLU A 50 -2.74 -7.57 4.17
C GLU A 50 -1.39 -7.74 3.44
N GLY A 51 -0.30 -7.86 4.21
CA GLY A 51 1.08 -8.00 3.71
C GLY A 51 1.42 -9.32 2.99
N ASP A 52 0.68 -10.40 3.21
CA ASP A 52 0.93 -11.67 2.49
C ASP A 52 -0.11 -11.89 1.36
N GLY A 53 -1.26 -11.20 1.45
CA GLY A 53 -2.34 -11.30 0.45
C GLY A 53 -2.03 -10.56 -0.84
N ALA A 54 -1.56 -9.31 -0.72
CA ALA A 54 -1.25 -8.47 -1.88
C ALA A 54 -0.05 -9.05 -2.67
N ALA A 55 1.06 -9.42 -2.00
CA ALA A 55 2.21 -10.08 -2.66
C ALA A 55 1.82 -11.34 -3.46
N CYS A 56 0.78 -12.06 -3.02
CA CYS A 56 0.24 -13.22 -3.71
C CYS A 56 -0.75 -12.86 -4.83
N ALA A 57 -1.45 -11.72 -4.72
CA ALA A 57 -2.32 -11.17 -5.75
C ALA A 57 -1.53 -10.59 -6.94
N ALA A 58 -0.45 -9.85 -6.70
CA ALA A 58 0.43 -9.29 -7.74
C ALA A 58 0.96 -10.32 -8.75
N LEU A 59 1.16 -11.57 -8.31
CA LEU A 59 1.67 -12.66 -9.16
C LEU A 59 0.58 -13.54 -9.78
N ALA A 60 -0.69 -13.37 -9.38
CA ALA A 60 -1.81 -14.16 -9.86
C ALA A 60 -2.45 -13.61 -11.16
N GLY A 61 -2.07 -12.41 -11.61
CA GLY A 61 -2.38 -11.92 -12.96
C GLY A 61 -3.87 -11.87 -13.33
N GLY A 62 -4.75 -11.61 -12.36
CA GLY A 62 -6.18 -11.39 -12.62
C GLY A 62 -6.45 -9.91 -12.91
N GLY A 63 -7.10 -9.62 -14.04
CA GLY A 63 -7.54 -8.26 -14.40
C GLY A 63 -8.46 -7.66 -13.34
N ALA A 64 -8.29 -6.37 -13.08
CA ALA A 64 -9.04 -5.61 -12.10
C ALA A 64 -10.41 -5.18 -12.64
N ASP A 65 -11.44 -5.39 -11.83
CA ASP A 65 -12.72 -4.69 -11.93
C ASP A 65 -13.01 -4.05 -10.57
N VAL A 66 -13.35 -2.76 -10.57
CA VAL A 66 -13.81 -2.05 -9.37
C VAL A 66 -15.30 -2.39 -9.21
N ALA A 67 -15.61 -3.31 -8.30
CA ALA A 67 -16.99 -3.66 -7.97
C ALA A 67 -17.44 -2.89 -6.72
N ILE A 68 -18.63 -2.31 -6.80
CA ILE A 68 -19.31 -1.68 -5.66
C ILE A 68 -19.97 -2.81 -4.84
N THR A 69 -19.56 -3.02 -3.59
CA THR A 69 -20.22 -4.00 -2.70
C THR A 69 -21.54 -3.45 -2.14
N GLU A 70 -22.42 -4.34 -1.69
CA GLU A 70 -23.75 -4.01 -1.11
C GLU A 70 -23.68 -3.05 0.09
N SER A 71 -22.52 -2.92 0.74
CA SER A 71 -22.21 -1.93 1.79
C SER A 71 -21.91 -0.51 1.27
N GLY A 72 -21.91 -0.29 -0.05
CA GLY A 72 -21.55 0.99 -0.66
C GLY A 72 -20.06 1.32 -0.59
N GLU A 73 -19.20 0.34 -0.30
CA GLU A 73 -17.75 0.49 -0.41
C GLU A 73 -17.25 0.05 -1.80
N GLU A 74 -16.39 0.87 -2.41
CA GLU A 74 -15.66 0.50 -3.62
C GLU A 74 -14.46 -0.36 -3.19
N LYS A 75 -14.54 -1.67 -3.40
CA LYS A 75 -13.41 -2.57 -3.19
C LYS A 75 -12.85 -2.96 -4.55
N ALA A 76 -11.65 -2.49 -4.87
CA ALA A 76 -10.90 -2.99 -6.01
C ALA A 76 -10.61 -4.49 -5.77
N VAL A 77 -11.06 -5.35 -6.67
CA VAL A 77 -10.82 -6.80 -6.61
C VAL A 77 -9.78 -7.16 -7.66
N GLY A 78 -8.60 -7.59 -7.22
CA GLY A 78 -7.52 -8.01 -8.11
C GLY A 78 -6.20 -7.31 -7.84
N ALA A 79 -5.23 -7.50 -8.74
CA ALA A 79 -3.96 -6.80 -8.69
C ALA A 79 -4.11 -5.41 -9.30
N VAL A 80 -3.39 -4.42 -8.75
CA VAL A 80 -3.44 -3.04 -9.24
C VAL A 80 -2.93 -2.97 -10.69
N PRO A 81 -3.68 -2.35 -11.62
CA PRO A 81 -3.27 -2.28 -13.01
C PRO A 81 -1.95 -1.50 -13.19
N LEU A 82 -1.10 -1.96 -14.12
CA LEU A 82 0.19 -1.30 -14.41
C LEU A 82 0.03 0.16 -14.87
N ASP A 83 -1.14 0.54 -15.38
CA ASP A 83 -1.45 1.93 -15.74
C ASP A 83 -1.46 2.87 -14.51
N VAL A 84 -1.88 2.38 -13.35
CA VAL A 84 -1.87 3.15 -12.09
C VAL A 84 -0.43 3.46 -11.67
N TYR A 85 0.46 2.47 -11.77
CA TYR A 85 1.91 2.65 -11.53
C TYR A 85 2.52 3.66 -12.50
N ARG A 86 2.13 3.59 -13.78
CA ARG A 86 2.58 4.55 -14.79
C ARG A 86 2.09 5.97 -14.48
N ARG A 87 0.81 6.16 -14.17
CA ARG A 87 0.24 7.46 -13.83
C ARG A 87 0.87 8.07 -12.58
N TYR A 88 1.14 7.26 -11.57
CA TYR A 88 1.90 7.70 -10.40
C TYR A 88 3.33 8.15 -10.77
N MET A 89 4.02 7.38 -11.62
CA MET A 89 5.34 7.75 -12.13
C MET A 89 5.30 9.06 -12.95
N GLU A 90 4.28 9.26 -13.77
CA GLU A 90 4.05 10.51 -14.50
C GLU A 90 3.84 11.69 -13.54
N ALA A 91 3.07 11.51 -12.46
CA ALA A 91 2.89 12.49 -11.40
C ALA A 91 4.20 12.81 -10.64
N CYS A 92 5.09 11.83 -10.45
CA CYS A 92 6.42 12.05 -9.88
C CYS A 92 7.31 12.95 -10.76
N GLY A 93 7.09 13.03 -12.07
CA GLY A 93 7.98 13.72 -13.02
C GLY A 93 8.34 12.90 -14.26
N GLY A 94 7.69 11.74 -14.44
CA GLY A 94 7.81 10.87 -15.61
C GLY A 94 9.10 10.05 -15.67
N TRP A 95 9.33 9.45 -16.84
CA TRP A 95 10.48 8.62 -17.12
C TRP A 95 11.86 9.22 -16.78
N PRO A 96 12.17 10.50 -17.07
CA PRO A 96 13.49 11.03 -16.74
C PRO A 96 13.74 11.09 -15.22
N ALA A 97 12.73 11.47 -14.43
CA ALA A 97 12.82 11.48 -12.97
C ALA A 97 13.00 10.06 -12.42
N PHE A 98 12.25 9.09 -12.96
CA PHE A 98 12.37 7.69 -12.58
C PHE A 98 13.77 7.11 -12.87
N LEU A 99 14.28 7.31 -14.09
CA LEU A 99 15.63 6.84 -14.47
C LEU A 99 16.72 7.50 -13.63
N PHE A 100 16.58 8.80 -13.34
CA PHE A 100 17.49 9.50 -12.45
C PHE A 100 17.47 8.92 -11.03
N CYS A 101 16.27 8.68 -10.46
CA CYS A 101 16.13 8.04 -9.15
C CYS A 101 16.78 6.65 -9.13
N VAL A 102 16.51 5.80 -10.11
CA VAL A 102 17.10 4.45 -10.19
C VAL A 102 18.62 4.52 -10.30
N ALA A 103 19.15 5.38 -11.17
CA ALA A 103 20.59 5.57 -11.31
C ALA A 103 21.24 6.05 -10.01
N PHE A 104 20.60 7.00 -9.31
CA PHE A 104 21.09 7.52 -8.05
C PHE A 104 21.02 6.49 -6.91
N PHE A 105 19.99 5.64 -6.89
CA PHE A 105 19.88 4.49 -5.99
C PHE A 105 21.02 3.50 -6.21
N VAL A 106 21.25 3.10 -7.47
CA VAL A 106 22.33 2.17 -7.83
C VAL A 106 23.69 2.74 -7.45
N LEU A 107 23.93 4.02 -7.72
CA LEU A 107 25.18 4.70 -7.35
C LEU A 107 25.38 4.74 -5.82
N THR A 108 24.35 5.12 -5.08
CA THR A 108 24.41 5.20 -3.61
C THR A 108 24.65 3.83 -3.00
N GLU A 109 23.97 2.80 -3.50
CA GLU A 109 24.20 1.42 -3.07
C GLU A 109 25.62 0.94 -3.42
N ALA A 110 26.14 1.28 -4.59
CA ALA A 110 27.53 0.96 -4.93
C ALA A 110 28.52 1.61 -3.94
N VAL A 111 28.30 2.87 -3.56
CA VAL A 111 29.11 3.56 -2.54
C VAL A 111 29.00 2.85 -1.18
N LEU A 112 27.78 2.52 -0.73
CA LEU A 112 27.54 1.80 0.53
C LEU A 112 28.20 0.42 0.55
N ARG A 113 28.23 -0.31 -0.58
CA ARG A 113 28.89 -1.62 -0.67
C ARG A 113 30.39 -1.52 -0.87
N SER A 114 30.89 -0.39 -1.36
CA SER A 114 32.32 -0.19 -1.57
C SER A 114 33.12 -0.28 -0.27
N SER A 115 32.58 0.19 0.86
CA SER A 115 33.24 0.08 2.17
C SER A 115 33.36 -1.36 2.64
N ASP A 116 32.31 -2.18 2.43
CA ASP A 116 32.30 -3.60 2.77
C ASP A 116 33.32 -4.38 1.92
N VAL A 117 33.35 -4.10 0.61
CA VAL A 117 34.33 -4.69 -0.30
C VAL A 117 35.75 -4.24 0.05
N TRP A 118 35.96 -2.95 0.35
CA TRP A 118 37.26 -2.43 0.75
C TRP A 118 37.79 -3.11 2.02
N LEU A 119 36.93 -3.25 3.03
CA LEU A 119 37.27 -3.93 4.28
C LEU A 119 37.63 -5.40 4.03
N SER A 120 36.90 -6.07 3.14
CA SER A 120 37.17 -7.45 2.75
C SER A 120 38.50 -7.62 2.00
N LEU A 121 38.89 -6.66 1.16
CA LEU A 121 40.17 -6.69 0.45
C LEU A 121 41.34 -6.35 1.39
N TRP A 122 41.10 -5.47 2.36
CA TRP A 122 42.09 -5.15 3.40
C TRP A 122 42.35 -6.36 4.31
N SER A 123 41.31 -7.06 4.76
CA SER A 123 41.46 -8.25 5.60
C SER A 123 42.06 -9.45 4.86
N GLY A 124 41.83 -9.57 3.55
CA GLY A 124 42.40 -10.63 2.71
C GLY A 124 43.84 -10.38 2.22
N GLU A 125 44.58 -9.45 2.84
CA GLU A 125 45.98 -9.08 2.53
C GLU A 125 46.31 -8.64 1.09
N ARG A 126 45.32 -8.54 0.19
CA ARG A 126 45.51 -8.08 -1.20
C ARG A 126 46.02 -6.63 -1.33
N LEU A 127 45.88 -5.85 -0.27
CA LEU A 127 46.34 -4.45 -0.22
C LEU A 127 47.73 -4.31 0.43
N GLY A 128 48.49 -5.41 0.57
CA GLY A 128 49.81 -5.47 1.21
C GLY A 128 50.80 -4.39 0.79
N GLY A 129 50.78 -3.97 -0.49
CA GLY A 129 51.66 -2.93 -1.03
C GLY A 129 51.34 -1.49 -0.62
N MET A 130 50.20 -1.22 0.02
CA MET A 130 49.83 0.12 0.49
C MET A 130 50.17 0.31 1.97
N SER A 131 50.58 1.52 2.36
CA SER A 131 50.82 1.85 3.78
C SER A 131 49.53 1.70 4.61
N PRO A 132 49.61 1.27 5.89
CA PRO A 132 48.43 1.13 6.75
C PRO A 132 47.60 2.42 6.86
N ARG A 133 48.27 3.58 6.92
CA ARG A 133 47.63 4.90 6.93
C ARG A 133 46.79 5.16 5.68
N ARG A 134 47.27 4.77 4.49
CA ARG A 134 46.54 4.93 3.24
C ARG A 134 45.31 4.03 3.18
N ARG A 135 45.41 2.78 3.66
CA ARG A 135 44.27 1.84 3.70
C ARG A 135 43.14 2.35 4.60
N LEU A 136 43.51 2.85 5.77
CA LEU A 136 42.58 3.45 6.71
C LEU A 136 41.95 4.73 6.13
N ALA A 137 42.77 5.60 5.50
CA ALA A 137 42.27 6.84 4.90
C ALA A 137 41.22 6.58 3.80
N VAL A 138 41.43 5.58 2.94
CA VAL A 138 40.44 5.21 1.92
C VAL A 138 39.17 4.63 2.57
N TYR A 139 39.29 3.77 3.58
CA TYR A 139 38.13 3.21 4.28
C TYR A 139 37.30 4.30 4.96
N VAL A 140 37.94 5.20 5.70
CA VAL A 140 37.25 6.33 6.34
C VAL A 140 36.64 7.23 5.28
N GLY A 141 37.34 7.47 4.17
CA GLY A 141 36.83 8.24 3.03
C GLY A 141 35.55 7.63 2.44
N THR A 142 35.52 6.32 2.17
CA THR A 142 34.33 5.66 1.62
C THR A 142 33.16 5.67 2.60
N VAL A 143 33.41 5.48 3.90
CA VAL A 143 32.37 5.57 4.93
C VAL A 143 31.82 6.98 5.05
N LEU A 144 32.67 8.03 5.02
CA LEU A 144 32.21 9.42 5.06
C LEU A 144 31.35 9.77 3.84
N VAL A 145 31.74 9.32 2.65
CA VAL A 145 30.93 9.50 1.44
C VAL A 145 29.61 8.75 1.57
N ALA A 146 29.59 7.53 2.12
CA ALA A 146 28.35 6.77 2.33
C ALA A 146 27.40 7.46 3.33
N ILE A 147 27.93 8.03 4.41
CA ILE A 147 27.15 8.79 5.41
C ILE A 147 26.45 10.00 4.77
N LEU A 148 27.08 10.65 3.79
CA LEU A 148 26.49 11.77 3.06
C LEU A 148 25.55 11.30 1.92
N ALA A 149 25.90 10.21 1.26
CA ALA A 149 25.16 9.69 0.10
C ALA A 149 23.77 9.15 0.51
N SER A 150 23.68 8.38 1.60
CA SER A 150 22.40 7.82 2.05
C SER A 150 21.29 8.87 2.28
N PRO A 151 21.47 9.91 3.12
CA PRO A 151 20.43 10.91 3.32
C PRO A 151 20.17 11.75 2.07
N SER A 152 21.17 11.94 1.20
CA SER A 152 20.97 12.66 -0.07
C SER A 152 20.04 11.89 -1.02
N ARG A 153 20.12 10.55 -1.04
CA ARG A 153 19.24 9.67 -1.80
C ARG A 153 17.82 9.77 -1.29
N ASP A 154 17.66 9.66 0.01
CA ASP A 154 16.34 9.68 0.63
C ASP A 154 15.69 11.05 0.36
N LEU A 155 16.43 12.15 0.60
CA LEU A 155 15.92 13.51 0.32
C LEU A 155 15.46 13.67 -1.14
N LEU A 156 16.28 13.24 -2.10
CA LEU A 156 15.91 13.32 -3.52
C LEU A 156 14.68 12.46 -3.82
N CYS A 157 14.64 11.21 -3.38
CA CYS A 157 13.53 10.32 -3.68
C CYS A 157 12.21 10.84 -3.08
N PHE A 158 12.23 11.27 -1.83
CA PHE A 158 11.07 11.87 -1.16
C PHE A 158 10.63 13.18 -1.83
N THR A 159 11.53 13.96 -2.45
CA THR A 159 11.11 15.18 -3.18
C THR A 159 10.25 14.86 -4.41
N TRP A 160 10.62 13.82 -5.18
CA TRP A 160 9.84 13.40 -6.34
C TRP A 160 8.51 12.76 -5.94
N MET A 161 8.51 11.94 -4.89
CA MET A 161 7.27 11.33 -4.38
C MET A 161 6.32 12.37 -3.76
N ARG A 162 6.86 13.37 -3.06
CA ARG A 162 6.06 14.51 -2.55
C ARG A 162 5.44 15.31 -3.68
N ARG A 163 6.15 15.48 -4.81
CA ARG A 163 5.59 16.11 -6.00
C ARG A 163 4.40 15.31 -6.55
N ALA A 164 4.49 13.98 -6.57
CA ALA A 164 3.37 13.14 -7.01
C ALA A 164 2.14 13.30 -6.12
N SER A 165 2.32 13.26 -4.80
CA SER A 165 1.28 13.55 -3.82
C SER A 165 0.59 14.90 -4.10
N TYR A 166 1.38 15.97 -4.27
CA TYR A 166 0.85 17.31 -4.58
C TYR A 166 0.06 17.32 -5.89
N CYS A 167 0.58 16.70 -6.95
CA CYS A 167 -0.08 16.62 -8.24
C CYS A 167 -1.40 15.83 -8.17
N LEU A 168 -1.41 14.68 -7.49
CA LEU A 168 -2.60 13.87 -7.30
C LEU A 168 -3.67 14.61 -6.50
N HIS A 169 -3.30 15.23 -5.37
CA HIS A 169 -4.21 16.03 -4.57
C HIS A 169 -4.79 17.22 -5.36
N ALA A 170 -3.93 17.96 -6.08
CA ALA A 170 -4.37 19.11 -6.87
C ALA A 170 -5.32 18.71 -8.01
N ASN A 171 -5.08 17.57 -8.66
CA ASN A 171 -5.94 17.07 -9.72
C ASN A 171 -7.26 16.54 -9.17
N LEU A 172 -7.23 15.81 -8.06
CA LEU A 172 -8.40 15.32 -7.35
C LEU A 172 -9.30 16.49 -6.91
N LEU A 173 -8.72 17.51 -6.27
CA LEU A 173 -9.43 18.71 -5.84
C LEU A 173 -10.04 19.46 -7.02
N ARG A 174 -9.27 19.62 -8.12
CA ARG A 174 -9.78 20.28 -9.32
C ARG A 174 -10.97 19.52 -9.90
N SER A 175 -10.86 18.21 -10.07
CA SER A 175 -11.91 17.37 -10.64
C SER A 175 -13.20 17.42 -9.81
N ILE A 176 -13.08 17.30 -8.48
CA ILE A 176 -14.23 17.37 -7.58
C ILE A 176 -14.83 18.77 -7.52
N SER A 177 -14.02 19.84 -7.55
CA SER A 177 -14.53 21.22 -7.55
C SER A 177 -15.35 21.57 -8.80
N GLN A 178 -15.12 20.84 -9.90
CA GLN A 178 -15.83 20.99 -11.15
C GLN A 178 -16.96 19.96 -11.31
N ALA A 179 -17.20 19.09 -10.33
CA ALA A 179 -18.18 18.02 -10.46
C ALA A 179 -19.62 18.55 -10.37
N ARG A 180 -20.54 17.93 -11.13
CA ARG A 180 -21.99 18.24 -11.10
C ARG A 180 -22.58 18.07 -9.72
N LEU A 181 -23.54 18.92 -9.36
CA LEU A 181 -24.26 18.79 -8.08
C LEU A 181 -24.85 17.37 -7.86
N ALA A 182 -25.35 16.74 -8.92
CA ALA A 182 -25.88 15.38 -8.87
C ALA A 182 -24.87 14.32 -8.40
N PHE A 183 -23.56 14.54 -8.60
CA PHE A 183 -22.51 13.66 -8.08
C PHE A 183 -22.44 13.71 -6.55
N PHE A 184 -22.61 14.89 -5.95
CA PHE A 184 -22.63 15.06 -4.49
C PHE A 184 -23.91 14.51 -3.85
N ASP A 185 -25.03 14.48 -4.58
CA ASP A 185 -26.28 13.87 -4.09
C ASP A 185 -26.21 12.33 -4.07
N VAL A 186 -25.41 11.73 -4.96
CA VAL A 186 -25.23 10.26 -5.04
C VAL A 186 -24.11 9.81 -4.11
N THR A 187 -23.04 10.60 -4.00
CA THR A 187 -21.82 10.19 -3.31
C THR A 187 -21.87 10.60 -1.85
N PRO A 188 -21.81 9.66 -0.89
CA PRO A 188 -21.83 9.99 0.53
C PRO A 188 -20.66 10.91 0.90
N ARG A 189 -20.96 11.99 1.65
CA ARG A 189 -19.94 12.97 2.09
C ARG A 189 -18.76 12.33 2.82
N GLY A 190 -19.01 11.29 3.61
CA GLY A 190 -17.96 10.54 4.32
C GLY A 190 -16.97 9.85 3.37
N ARG A 191 -17.44 9.32 2.23
CA ARG A 191 -16.58 8.67 1.24
C ARG A 191 -15.62 9.67 0.60
N LEU A 192 -16.14 10.84 0.21
CA LEU A 192 -15.33 11.91 -0.37
C LEU A 192 -14.27 12.40 0.62
N MET A 193 -14.65 12.57 1.89
CA MET A 193 -13.72 12.94 2.94
C MET A 193 -12.61 11.90 3.11
N ASN A 194 -12.94 10.61 3.14
CA ASN A 194 -11.98 9.53 3.27
C ASN A 194 -10.96 9.49 2.11
N ARG A 195 -11.38 9.82 0.88
CA ARG A 195 -10.49 9.93 -0.29
C ARG A 195 -9.51 11.11 -0.14
N MET A 196 -10.01 12.26 0.31
CA MET A 196 -9.18 13.47 0.50
C MET A 196 -8.27 13.41 1.73
N SER A 197 -8.62 12.62 2.76
CA SER A 197 -7.86 12.54 4.01
C SER A 197 -7.05 11.25 4.11
N ARG A 198 -7.69 10.08 4.24
CA ARG A 198 -7.02 8.81 4.52
C ARG A 198 -6.21 8.33 3.33
N ASP A 199 -6.78 8.35 2.12
CA ASP A 199 -6.07 7.87 0.93
C ASP A 199 -4.91 8.77 0.57
N MET A 200 -5.14 10.08 0.59
CA MET A 200 -4.06 11.04 0.41
C MET A 200 -2.99 10.89 1.50
N GLY A 201 -3.37 10.69 2.77
CA GLY A 201 -2.41 10.43 3.84
C GLY A 201 -1.54 9.20 3.61
N GLN A 202 -2.11 8.12 3.07
CA GLN A 202 -1.35 6.92 2.69
C GLN A 202 -0.43 7.18 1.48
N ILE A 203 -0.88 7.96 0.50
CA ILE A 203 -0.07 8.39 -0.65
C ILE A 203 1.08 9.31 -0.22
N ASP A 204 0.86 10.13 0.82
CA ASP A 204 1.82 11.13 1.29
C ASP A 204 2.95 10.52 2.14
N TRP A 205 2.68 9.44 2.86
CA TRP A 205 3.62 8.85 3.81
C TRP A 205 3.90 7.36 3.59
N ASP A 206 2.89 6.51 3.69
CA ASP A 206 3.07 5.05 3.69
C ASP A 206 3.61 4.52 2.35
N LEU A 207 3.07 5.03 1.24
CA LEU A 207 3.51 4.66 -0.09
C LEU A 207 4.98 5.06 -0.34
N PRO A 208 5.42 6.32 -0.09
CA PRO A 208 6.82 6.68 -0.22
C PRO A 208 7.79 5.85 0.61
N VAL A 209 7.45 5.62 1.89
CA VAL A 209 8.29 4.81 2.79
C VAL A 209 8.40 3.36 2.28
N SER A 210 7.29 2.77 1.86
CA SER A 210 7.27 1.39 1.35
C SER A 210 8.03 1.26 0.03
N LEU A 211 7.95 2.26 -0.85
CA LEU A 211 8.73 2.28 -2.10
C LEU A 211 10.23 2.41 -1.83
N ASP A 212 10.64 3.34 -0.95
CA ASP A 212 12.06 3.53 -0.59
C ASP A 212 12.69 2.24 -0.04
N ILE A 213 12.01 1.60 0.93
CA ILE A 213 12.45 0.33 1.52
C ILE A 213 12.49 -0.78 0.46
N SER A 214 11.51 -0.83 -0.45
CA SER A 214 11.49 -1.82 -1.55
C SER A 214 12.68 -1.63 -2.48
N PHE A 215 12.95 -0.41 -2.94
CA PHE A 215 14.10 -0.11 -3.80
C PHE A 215 15.41 -0.44 -3.10
N PHE A 216 15.53 -0.11 -1.81
CA PHE A 216 16.68 -0.48 -0.99
C PHE A 216 16.90 -2.00 -0.98
N PHE A 217 15.88 -2.79 -0.68
CA PHE A 217 16.02 -4.25 -0.61
C PHE A 217 16.32 -4.89 -1.97
N VAL A 218 15.70 -4.41 -3.05
CA VAL A 218 15.98 -4.90 -4.42
C VAL A 218 17.43 -4.61 -4.79
N CYS A 219 17.89 -3.37 -4.63
CA CYS A 219 19.28 -3.01 -4.93
C CYS A 219 20.26 -3.73 -4.00
N TYR A 220 19.87 -3.93 -2.73
CA TYR A 220 20.65 -4.69 -1.75
C TYR A 220 20.90 -6.12 -2.21
N LEU A 221 19.83 -6.79 -2.63
CA LEU A 221 19.86 -8.18 -3.07
C LEU A 221 20.71 -8.32 -4.33
N VAL A 222 20.48 -7.46 -5.33
CA VAL A 222 21.25 -7.46 -6.59
C VAL A 222 22.73 -7.25 -6.31
N ALA A 223 23.09 -6.25 -5.50
CA ALA A 223 24.49 -5.94 -5.22
C ALA A 223 25.22 -7.09 -4.52
N TYR A 224 24.60 -7.75 -3.53
CA TYR A 224 25.25 -8.89 -2.86
C TYR A 224 25.26 -10.17 -3.70
N ILE A 225 24.25 -10.41 -4.55
CA ILE A 225 24.31 -11.51 -5.52
C ILE A 225 25.50 -11.29 -6.47
N VAL A 226 25.72 -10.06 -6.95
CA VAL A 226 26.89 -9.72 -7.78
C VAL A 226 28.20 -9.95 -7.02
N ILE A 227 28.30 -9.48 -5.77
CA ILE A 227 29.50 -9.70 -4.93
C ILE A 227 29.77 -11.20 -4.73
N MET A 228 28.73 -12.00 -4.47
CA MET A 228 28.85 -13.45 -4.31
C MET A 228 29.27 -14.14 -5.60
N ALA A 229 28.70 -13.73 -6.75
CA ALA A 229 29.05 -14.28 -8.05
C ALA A 229 30.51 -13.96 -8.43
N VAL A 230 30.98 -12.75 -8.12
CA VAL A 230 32.39 -12.34 -8.33
C VAL A 230 33.33 -13.09 -7.38
N SER A 231 32.91 -13.31 -6.12
CA SER A 231 33.68 -14.07 -5.13
C SER A 231 33.81 -15.54 -5.53
N GLN A 232 32.69 -16.17 -5.92
CA GLN A 232 32.60 -17.59 -6.25
C GLN A 232 31.57 -17.84 -7.36
N PRO A 233 31.96 -17.91 -8.65
CA PRO A 233 31.01 -18.09 -9.75
C PRO A 233 30.21 -19.41 -9.65
N PHE A 234 30.80 -20.47 -9.08
CA PHE A 234 30.12 -21.75 -8.88
C PHE A 234 28.91 -21.67 -7.93
N ILE A 235 28.77 -20.62 -7.11
CA ILE A 235 27.59 -20.46 -6.25
C ILE A 235 26.31 -20.32 -7.07
N LEU A 236 26.38 -19.80 -8.30
CA LEU A 236 25.23 -19.66 -9.18
C LEU A 236 24.58 -21.01 -9.48
N VAL A 237 25.36 -22.08 -9.57
CA VAL A 237 24.86 -23.45 -9.80
C VAL A 237 23.99 -23.93 -8.63
N VAL A 238 24.29 -23.49 -7.40
CA VAL A 238 23.48 -23.79 -6.21
C VAL A 238 22.30 -22.83 -6.07
N LEU A 239 22.50 -21.55 -6.42
CA LEU A 239 21.48 -20.52 -6.27
C LEU A 239 20.29 -20.75 -7.21
N VAL A 240 20.52 -21.17 -8.46
CA VAL A 240 19.47 -21.45 -9.45
C VAL A 240 18.42 -22.46 -8.94
N PRO A 241 18.77 -23.68 -8.50
CA PRO A 241 17.79 -24.61 -7.97
C PRO A 241 17.12 -24.10 -6.69
N CYS A 242 17.84 -23.38 -5.81
CA CYS A 242 17.24 -22.77 -4.63
C CYS A 242 16.12 -21.77 -5.00
N VAL A 243 16.36 -20.93 -6.02
CA VAL A 243 15.35 -19.96 -6.52
C VAL A 243 14.15 -20.69 -7.14
N LEU A 244 14.37 -21.78 -7.88
CA LEU A 244 13.28 -22.56 -8.47
C LEU A 244 12.41 -23.25 -7.39
N VAL A 245 13.04 -23.84 -6.37
CA VAL A 245 12.33 -24.46 -5.24
C VAL A 245 11.58 -23.39 -4.45
N TYR A 246 12.22 -22.25 -4.18
CA TYR A 246 11.58 -21.11 -3.53
C TYR A 246 10.33 -20.66 -4.31
N GLY A 247 10.42 -20.49 -5.63
CA GLY A 247 9.27 -20.10 -6.45
C GLY A 247 8.11 -21.10 -6.42
N ARG A 248 8.40 -22.41 -6.33
CA ARG A 248 7.37 -23.46 -6.16
C ARG A 248 6.70 -23.39 -4.79
N ILE A 249 7.48 -23.27 -3.71
CA ILE A 249 6.97 -23.14 -2.34
C ILE A 249 6.14 -21.87 -2.20
N PHE A 250 6.63 -20.76 -2.75
CA PHE A 250 5.97 -19.46 -2.68
C PHE A 250 4.61 -19.48 -3.41
N ARG A 251 4.53 -20.07 -4.62
CA ARG A 251 3.25 -20.25 -5.33
C ARG A 251 2.24 -21.07 -4.53
N PHE A 252 2.70 -22.16 -3.91
CA PHE A 252 1.84 -22.99 -3.06
C PHE A 252 1.34 -22.20 -1.84
N PHE A 253 2.24 -21.49 -1.15
CA PHE A 253 1.88 -20.61 -0.04
C PHE A 253 0.83 -19.58 -0.46
N CYS A 254 1.01 -18.94 -1.61
CA CYS A 254 0.06 -17.94 -2.10
C CYS A 254 -1.33 -18.49 -2.36
N ALA A 255 -1.43 -19.68 -2.95
CA ALA A 255 -2.71 -20.34 -3.16
C ALA A 255 -3.41 -20.64 -1.81
N ALA A 256 -2.66 -21.15 -0.83
CA ALA A 256 -3.20 -21.45 0.50
C ALA A 256 -3.60 -20.18 1.27
N ASN A 257 -2.72 -19.18 1.31
CA ASN A 257 -2.94 -17.92 2.02
C ASN A 257 -4.16 -17.18 1.49
N ARG A 258 -4.38 -17.19 0.17
CA ARG A 258 -5.58 -16.59 -0.45
C ARG A 258 -6.87 -17.22 0.07
N GLU A 259 -6.94 -18.54 0.15
CA GLU A 259 -8.13 -19.23 0.67
C GLU A 259 -8.30 -19.02 2.18
N THR A 260 -7.22 -19.01 2.95
CA THR A 260 -7.27 -18.69 4.39
C THR A 260 -7.76 -17.27 4.63
N GLN A 261 -7.31 -16.29 3.84
CA GLN A 261 -7.80 -14.92 3.91
C GLN A 261 -9.28 -14.82 3.51
N ARG A 262 -9.71 -15.57 2.49
CA ARG A 262 -11.13 -15.63 2.13
C ARG A 262 -11.99 -16.14 3.29
N LEU A 263 -11.58 -17.23 3.94
CA LEU A 263 -12.28 -17.76 5.11
C LEU A 263 -12.28 -16.77 6.27
N LEU A 264 -11.14 -16.14 6.57
CA LEU A 264 -11.02 -15.12 7.62
C LEU A 264 -12.01 -13.97 7.39
N ASN A 265 -12.08 -13.46 6.15
CA ASN A 265 -13.00 -12.37 5.80
C ASN A 265 -14.47 -12.78 5.97
N ILE A 266 -14.82 -14.02 5.61
CA ILE A 266 -16.18 -14.56 5.79
C ILE A 266 -16.50 -14.72 7.28
N SER A 267 -15.54 -15.21 8.08
CA SER A 267 -15.72 -15.41 9.53
C SER A 267 -15.86 -14.11 10.33
N ASN A 268 -15.32 -12.99 9.83
CA ASN A 268 -15.44 -11.69 10.52
C ASN A 268 -16.86 -11.11 10.47
N SER A 269 -17.61 -11.33 9.38
CA SER A 269 -18.93 -10.71 9.19
C SER A 269 -19.95 -11.09 10.28
N PRO A 270 -20.08 -12.37 10.70
CA PRO A 270 -20.97 -12.76 11.79
C PRO A 270 -20.66 -12.08 13.12
N VAL A 271 -19.39 -11.85 13.45
CA VAL A 271 -19.00 -11.18 14.71
C VAL A 271 -19.56 -9.76 14.76
N PHE A 272 -19.49 -9.02 13.67
CA PHE A 272 -20.03 -7.66 13.58
C PHE A 272 -21.56 -7.64 13.61
N ALA A 273 -22.21 -8.58 12.93
CA ALA A 273 -23.66 -8.72 12.97
C ALA A 273 -24.16 -8.96 14.40
N VAL A 274 -23.59 -9.95 15.10
CA VAL A 274 -23.96 -10.28 16.49
C VAL A 274 -23.68 -9.08 17.40
N LEU A 275 -22.55 -8.39 17.26
CA LEU A 275 -22.25 -7.20 18.06
C LEU A 275 -23.28 -6.09 17.85
N SER A 276 -23.66 -5.81 16.60
CA SER A 276 -24.68 -4.81 16.27
C SER A 276 -26.05 -5.19 16.85
N GLU A 277 -26.42 -6.47 16.80
CA GLU A 277 -27.67 -6.98 17.38
C GLU A 277 -27.68 -6.86 18.91
N VAL A 278 -26.56 -7.12 19.59
CA VAL A 278 -26.44 -6.94 21.05
C VAL A 278 -26.60 -5.47 21.44
N LEU A 279 -25.95 -4.56 20.72
CA LEU A 279 -26.01 -3.13 21.03
C LEU A 279 -27.42 -2.58 20.82
N ALA A 280 -28.07 -2.93 19.71
CA ALA A 280 -29.44 -2.53 19.44
C ALA A 280 -30.45 -3.19 20.39
N GLY A 281 -30.20 -4.45 20.78
CA GLY A 281 -31.07 -5.29 21.59
C GLY A 281 -30.74 -5.33 23.09
N ARG A 282 -29.87 -4.44 23.61
CA ARG A 282 -29.37 -4.52 25.00
C ARG A 282 -30.50 -4.65 26.01
N TRP A 283 -31.53 -3.80 25.90
CA TRP A 283 -32.65 -3.75 26.85
C TRP A 283 -33.49 -5.03 26.82
N THR A 284 -33.74 -5.59 25.63
CA THR A 284 -34.53 -6.82 25.49
C THR A 284 -33.75 -8.03 26.02
N ILE A 285 -32.46 -8.14 25.72
CA ILE A 285 -31.59 -9.22 26.23
C ILE A 285 -31.55 -9.20 27.77
N CYS A 286 -31.44 -8.01 28.37
CA CYS A 286 -31.48 -7.85 29.82
C CYS A 286 -32.84 -8.21 30.42
N ALA A 287 -33.94 -7.78 29.79
CA ALA A 287 -35.29 -8.07 30.28
C ALA A 287 -35.64 -9.57 30.27
N TYR A 288 -35.08 -10.34 29.32
CA TYR A 288 -35.29 -11.79 29.22
C TYR A 288 -34.21 -12.62 29.92
N GLU A 289 -33.23 -12.00 30.58
CA GLU A 289 -32.11 -12.66 31.27
C GLU A 289 -31.33 -13.66 30.37
N ARG A 290 -31.11 -13.28 29.10
CA ARG A 290 -30.42 -14.13 28.10
C ARG A 290 -28.98 -13.71 27.79
N GLN A 291 -28.34 -12.96 28.69
CA GLN A 291 -26.97 -12.45 28.50
C GLN A 291 -25.96 -13.59 28.24
N HIS A 292 -26.04 -14.68 29.02
CA HIS A 292 -25.13 -15.82 28.87
C HIS A 292 -25.26 -16.52 27.51
N ALA A 293 -26.49 -16.75 27.04
CA ALA A 293 -26.73 -17.37 25.74
C ALA A 293 -26.18 -16.51 24.60
N MET A 294 -26.27 -15.19 24.73
CA MET A 294 -25.73 -14.26 23.75
C MET A 294 -24.20 -14.19 23.82
N MET A 295 -23.61 -14.24 25.01
CA MET A 295 -22.16 -14.33 25.20
C MET A 295 -21.60 -15.61 24.55
N ASP A 296 -22.27 -16.74 24.70
CA ASP A 296 -21.85 -18.00 24.06
C ASP A 296 -21.88 -17.91 22.52
N GLU A 297 -22.82 -17.16 21.94
CA GLU A 297 -22.88 -16.90 20.48
C GLU A 297 -21.72 -16.03 20.01
N VAL A 298 -21.40 -14.97 20.76
CA VAL A 298 -20.25 -14.10 20.49
C VAL A 298 -18.95 -14.90 20.55
N LEU A 299 -18.76 -15.69 21.61
CA LEU A 299 -17.56 -16.51 21.79
C LEU A 299 -17.39 -17.53 20.67
N ARG A 300 -18.47 -18.21 20.25
CA ARG A 300 -18.42 -19.15 19.10
C ARG A 300 -18.05 -18.46 17.79
N SER A 301 -18.58 -17.26 17.56
CA SER A 301 -18.25 -16.47 16.37
C SER A 301 -16.77 -16.02 16.40
N LEU A 302 -16.29 -15.57 17.56
CA LEU A 302 -14.89 -15.21 17.78
C LEU A 302 -13.94 -16.40 17.60
N ASP A 303 -14.28 -17.59 18.10
CA ASP A 303 -13.48 -18.80 17.92
C ASP A 303 -13.24 -19.11 16.44
N GLY A 304 -14.25 -18.91 15.58
CA GLY A 304 -14.11 -19.04 14.13
C GLY A 304 -13.09 -18.08 13.54
N VAL A 305 -13.14 -16.81 13.96
CA VAL A 305 -12.18 -15.77 13.55
C VAL A 305 -10.77 -16.11 14.03
N PHE A 306 -10.61 -16.45 15.31
CA PHE A 306 -9.32 -16.79 15.89
C PHE A 306 -8.72 -18.05 15.28
N ALA A 307 -9.53 -19.08 14.97
CA ALA A 307 -9.07 -20.27 14.29
C ALA A 307 -8.52 -19.95 12.88
N CYS A 308 -9.23 -19.12 12.11
CA CYS A 308 -8.78 -18.68 10.79
C CYS A 308 -7.51 -17.82 10.88
N GLY A 309 -7.46 -16.87 11.81
CA GLY A 309 -6.29 -16.02 12.03
C GLY A 309 -5.06 -16.82 12.51
N TYR A 310 -5.28 -17.85 13.34
CA TYR A 310 -4.23 -18.78 13.74
C TYR A 310 -3.67 -19.55 12.55
N MET A 311 -4.54 -20.08 11.67
CA MET A 311 -4.12 -20.78 10.45
C MET A 311 -3.29 -19.89 9.52
N GLN A 312 -3.67 -18.61 9.40
CA GLN A 312 -2.88 -17.64 8.64
C GLN A 312 -1.48 -17.45 9.24
N CYS A 313 -1.41 -17.26 10.56
CA CYS A 313 -0.12 -17.12 11.26
C CYS A 313 0.76 -18.37 11.12
N MET A 314 0.17 -19.57 11.19
CA MET A 314 0.88 -20.83 10.94
C MET A 314 1.39 -20.91 9.51
N GLY A 315 0.60 -20.47 8.52
CA GLY A 315 1.00 -20.38 7.12
C GLY A 315 2.25 -19.52 6.92
N SER A 316 2.26 -18.30 7.44
CA SER A 316 3.41 -17.39 7.31
C SER A 316 4.66 -17.94 8.02
N ARG A 317 4.50 -18.57 9.20
CA ARG A 317 5.60 -19.26 9.91
C ARG A 317 6.13 -20.46 9.14
N TRP A 318 5.26 -21.26 8.54
CA TRP A 318 5.65 -22.40 7.71
C TRP A 318 6.50 -21.95 6.53
N LEU A 319 6.11 -20.88 5.85
CA LEU A 319 6.90 -20.30 4.76
C LEU A 319 8.26 -19.82 5.27
N ALA A 320 8.29 -19.06 6.38
CA ALA A 320 9.52 -18.52 6.95
C ALA A 320 10.55 -19.63 7.24
N VAL A 321 10.14 -20.72 7.90
CA VAL A 321 11.02 -21.86 8.19
C VAL A 321 11.58 -22.50 6.91
N ARG A 322 10.76 -22.67 5.86
CA ARG A 322 11.22 -23.27 4.59
C ARG A 322 12.19 -22.36 3.83
N VAL A 323 11.95 -21.05 3.83
CA VAL A 323 12.85 -20.05 3.23
C VAL A 323 14.18 -20.01 3.98
N GLU A 324 14.14 -20.07 5.32
CA GLU A 324 15.35 -20.09 6.15
C GLU A 324 16.17 -21.38 5.95
N LEU A 325 15.52 -22.53 5.85
CA LEU A 325 16.19 -23.80 5.49
C LEU A 325 16.89 -23.71 4.12
N LEU A 326 16.23 -23.15 3.11
CA LEU A 326 16.83 -22.94 1.78
C LEU A 326 18.03 -21.98 1.85
N GLY A 327 17.93 -20.91 2.64
CA GLY A 327 19.05 -20.00 2.88
C GLY A 327 20.23 -20.69 3.55
N ASN A 328 19.98 -21.52 4.56
CA ASN A 328 21.03 -22.29 5.24
C ASN A 328 21.71 -23.30 4.30
N VAL A 329 20.97 -23.91 3.37
CA VAL A 329 21.55 -24.74 2.30
C VAL A 329 22.48 -23.90 1.41
N ALA A 330 22.05 -22.70 1.00
CA ALA A 330 22.88 -21.81 0.18
C ALA A 330 24.15 -21.35 0.93
N VAL A 331 24.02 -20.93 2.20
CA VAL A 331 25.15 -20.51 3.06
C VAL A 331 26.14 -21.66 3.30
N SER A 332 25.63 -22.86 3.60
CA SER A 332 26.46 -24.05 3.82
C SER A 332 27.21 -24.43 2.54
N SER A 333 26.54 -24.36 1.39
CA SER A 333 27.16 -24.63 0.10
C SER A 333 28.24 -23.60 -0.24
N LEU A 334 27.99 -22.31 0.02
CA LEU A 334 28.96 -21.24 -0.15
C LEU A 334 30.21 -21.47 0.72
N ALA A 335 30.03 -21.85 1.99
CA ALA A 335 31.13 -22.17 2.90
C ALA A 335 31.94 -23.39 2.42
N LEU A 336 31.27 -24.49 2.03
CA LEU A 336 31.91 -25.71 1.54
C LEU A 336 32.68 -25.47 0.25
N LEU A 337 32.07 -24.79 -0.72
CA LEU A 337 32.72 -24.38 -1.96
C LEU A 337 33.90 -23.44 -1.68
N GLY A 338 33.78 -22.57 -0.67
CA GLY A 338 34.86 -21.71 -0.18
C GLY A 338 36.08 -22.48 0.28
N VAL A 339 35.88 -23.47 1.15
CA VAL A 339 36.95 -24.33 1.66
C VAL A 339 37.55 -25.19 0.55
N ALA A 340 36.71 -25.77 -0.32
CA ALA A 340 37.16 -26.62 -1.42
C ALA A 340 38.02 -25.84 -2.41
N ALA A 341 37.58 -24.65 -2.80
CA ALA A 341 38.33 -23.82 -3.74
C ALA A 341 39.56 -23.16 -3.08
N SER A 342 39.57 -22.91 -1.77
CA SER A 342 40.80 -22.51 -1.06
C SER A 342 41.88 -23.60 -1.06
N ARG A 343 41.50 -24.88 -1.15
CA ARG A 343 42.46 -26.00 -1.28
C ARG A 343 42.85 -26.31 -2.72
N SER A 344 42.12 -25.79 -3.70
CA SER A 344 42.37 -26.04 -5.10
C SER A 344 43.31 -24.99 -5.69
N THR A 345 44.36 -25.42 -6.37
CA THR A 345 45.32 -24.53 -7.05
C THR A 345 44.71 -23.80 -8.25
N TRP A 346 43.53 -24.24 -8.72
CA TRP A 346 42.88 -23.74 -9.93
C TRP A 346 42.10 -22.43 -9.69
N MET A 347 41.88 -22.02 -8.44
CA MET A 347 41.05 -20.86 -8.12
C MET A 347 41.65 -19.99 -7.02
N HIS A 348 42.14 -18.81 -7.39
CA HIS A 348 42.62 -17.81 -6.43
C HIS A 348 41.44 -17.09 -5.76
N ILE A 349 40.91 -17.67 -4.67
CA ILE A 349 39.86 -17.04 -3.87
C ILE A 349 40.43 -16.01 -2.90
N ASN A 350 39.72 -14.90 -2.77
CA ASN A 350 39.91 -13.92 -1.71
C ASN A 350 39.23 -14.39 -0.43
N LEU A 351 40.00 -14.75 0.60
CA LEU A 351 39.42 -15.15 1.90
C LEU A 351 38.53 -14.06 2.49
N GLY A 352 38.90 -12.78 2.32
CA GLY A 352 38.07 -11.67 2.80
C GLY A 352 36.73 -11.53 2.07
N LEU A 353 36.70 -11.64 0.73
CA LEU A 353 35.44 -11.61 -0.03
C LEU A 353 34.58 -12.85 0.21
N LEU A 354 35.21 -14.00 0.46
CA LEU A 354 34.51 -15.22 0.87
C LEU A 354 33.83 -15.00 2.22
N ALA A 355 34.54 -14.48 3.21
CA ALA A 355 33.98 -14.16 4.53
C ALA A 355 32.82 -13.16 4.41
N LEU A 356 32.98 -12.10 3.63
CA LEU A 356 31.91 -11.13 3.36
C LEU A 356 30.69 -11.81 2.72
N SER A 357 30.91 -12.68 1.73
CA SER A 357 29.84 -13.42 1.05
C SER A 357 29.08 -14.32 2.03
N VAL A 358 29.77 -15.05 2.90
CA VAL A 358 29.14 -15.92 3.91
C VAL A 358 28.33 -15.10 4.91
N SER A 359 28.88 -13.99 5.43
CA SER A 359 28.18 -13.12 6.39
C SER A 359 26.94 -12.45 5.79
N LYS A 360 26.94 -12.13 4.49
CA LYS A 360 25.80 -11.47 3.84
C LYS A 360 24.77 -12.48 3.32
N ALA A 361 25.20 -13.70 2.97
CA ALA A 361 24.30 -14.78 2.56
C ALA A 361 23.32 -15.19 3.67
N SER A 362 23.76 -15.18 4.95
CA SER A 362 22.86 -15.45 6.08
C SER A 362 21.75 -14.40 6.24
N SER A 363 21.94 -13.18 5.72
CA SER A 363 20.96 -12.09 5.80
C SER A 363 19.99 -12.06 4.61
N ILE A 364 20.28 -12.77 3.51
CA ILE A 364 19.47 -12.74 2.28
C ILE A 364 18.05 -13.23 2.53
N THR A 365 17.86 -14.27 3.35
CA THR A 365 16.53 -14.82 3.67
C THR A 365 15.65 -13.81 4.39
N THR A 366 16.22 -13.09 5.37
CA THR A 366 15.51 -12.02 6.08
C THR A 366 15.15 -10.88 5.14
N VAL A 367 16.07 -10.48 4.26
CA VAL A 367 15.82 -9.43 3.26
C VAL A 367 14.73 -9.83 2.28
N LEU A 368 14.75 -11.07 1.78
CA LEU A 368 13.73 -11.57 0.87
C LEU A 368 12.34 -11.61 1.52
N SER A 369 12.28 -12.09 2.77
CA SER A 369 11.04 -12.07 3.56
C SER A 369 10.49 -10.65 3.73
N ARG A 370 11.36 -9.70 4.10
CA ARG A 370 10.99 -8.28 4.22
C ARG A 370 10.55 -7.67 2.90
N LEU A 371 11.18 -8.02 1.79
CA LEU A 371 10.81 -7.53 0.46
C LEU A 371 9.39 -7.97 0.06
N ILE A 372 8.98 -9.19 0.41
CA ILE A 372 7.61 -9.68 0.16
C ILE A 372 6.61 -8.83 0.95
N THR A 373 6.83 -8.67 2.26
CA THR A 373 5.93 -7.91 3.13
C THR A 373 5.83 -6.45 2.69
N VAL A 374 6.95 -5.81 2.39
CA VAL A 374 6.96 -4.41 1.94
C VAL A 374 6.34 -4.28 0.54
N GLY A 375 6.57 -5.24 -0.37
CA GLY A 375 5.93 -5.25 -1.69
C GLY A 375 4.41 -5.30 -1.61
N ALA A 376 3.87 -6.06 -0.66
CA ALA A 376 2.44 -6.05 -0.39
C ALA A 376 1.94 -4.73 0.22
N SER A 377 2.72 -4.09 1.10
CA SER A 377 2.40 -2.75 1.59
C SER A 377 2.38 -1.71 0.46
N VAL A 378 3.29 -1.82 -0.52
CA VAL A 378 3.29 -0.99 -1.73
C VAL A 378 1.99 -1.19 -2.51
N GLU A 379 1.62 -2.44 -2.79
CA GLU A 379 0.41 -2.74 -3.55
C GLU A 379 -0.87 -2.30 -2.82
N ALA A 380 -0.94 -2.53 -1.51
CA ALA A 380 -2.04 -2.05 -0.66
C ALA A 380 -2.17 -0.53 -0.73
N SER A 381 -1.06 0.20 -0.63
CA SER A 381 -1.05 1.66 -0.73
C SER A 381 -1.35 2.15 -2.16
N MET A 382 -1.02 1.35 -3.17
CA MET A 382 -1.30 1.67 -4.57
C MET A 382 -2.79 1.57 -4.91
N ASN A 383 -3.57 0.75 -4.21
CA ASN A 383 -5.04 0.77 -4.31
C ASN A 383 -5.62 2.15 -3.95
N CYS A 384 -4.98 2.88 -3.03
CA CYS A 384 -5.41 4.24 -2.69
C CYS A 384 -5.13 5.22 -3.83
N VAL A 385 -4.02 5.06 -4.54
CA VAL A 385 -3.75 5.83 -5.78
C VAL A 385 -4.80 5.53 -6.84
N GLU A 386 -5.15 4.26 -7.04
CA GLU A 386 -6.20 3.85 -8.00
C GLU A 386 -7.54 4.51 -7.67
N ARG A 387 -7.95 4.48 -6.40
CA ARG A 387 -9.16 5.16 -5.90
C ARG A 387 -9.12 6.65 -6.18
N VAL A 388 -8.02 7.33 -5.88
CA VAL A 388 -7.89 8.78 -6.14
C VAL A 388 -7.96 9.09 -7.63
N LEU A 389 -7.32 8.27 -8.47
CA LEU A 389 -7.38 8.43 -9.93
C LEU A 389 -8.79 8.19 -10.47
N TYR A 390 -9.53 7.23 -9.94
CA TYR A 390 -10.91 6.98 -10.34
C TYR A 390 -11.78 8.25 -10.20
N TYR A 391 -11.74 8.93 -9.04
CA TYR A 391 -12.46 10.19 -8.85
C TYR A 391 -11.92 11.32 -9.72
N THR A 392 -10.62 11.32 -10.00
CA THR A 392 -10.01 12.33 -10.87
C THR A 392 -10.53 12.21 -12.31
N ASP A 393 -10.66 10.98 -12.83
CA ASP A 393 -11.05 10.72 -14.22
C ASP A 393 -12.57 10.63 -14.44
N HIS A 394 -13.34 10.14 -13.45
CA HIS A 394 -14.75 9.78 -13.62
C HIS A 394 -15.73 10.75 -12.94
N ALA A 395 -15.24 11.74 -12.17
CA ALA A 395 -16.13 12.76 -11.63
C ALA A 395 -16.76 13.56 -12.79
N PRO A 396 -18.10 13.60 -12.90
CA PRO A 396 -18.75 14.24 -14.03
C PRO A 396 -18.61 15.75 -13.94
N ALA A 397 -17.79 16.33 -14.81
CA ALA A 397 -17.58 17.77 -14.83
C ALA A 397 -18.85 18.55 -15.27
N GLU A 398 -19.08 19.69 -14.63
CA GLU A 398 -19.92 20.76 -15.14
C GLU A 398 -19.21 21.44 -16.29
N ASP A 399 -19.95 21.71 -17.37
CA ASP A 399 -19.43 22.40 -18.54
C ASP A 399 -19.31 23.90 -18.22
N LEU A 400 -18.22 24.27 -17.56
CA LEU A 400 -17.96 25.65 -17.11
C LEU A 400 -17.51 26.58 -18.25
N CYS A 401 -17.10 26.01 -19.38
CA CYS A 401 -16.66 26.74 -20.57
C CYS A 401 -17.35 26.10 -21.77
N GLY A 402 -18.39 26.72 -22.34
CA GLY A 402 -19.18 26.20 -23.47
C GLY A 402 -18.38 25.80 -24.71
N GLY A 403 -17.67 24.67 -24.62
CA GLY A 403 -16.48 24.37 -25.37
C GLY A 403 -16.10 22.91 -25.23
N GLY A 404 -17.06 22.01 -25.47
CA GLY A 404 -16.80 20.59 -25.57
C GLY A 404 -18.01 19.74 -26.00
N ALA A 405 -18.02 19.35 -27.28
CA ALA A 405 -18.71 18.16 -27.80
C ALA A 405 -20.25 18.09 -27.84
N SER A 406 -20.99 19.16 -27.54
CA SER A 406 -22.31 19.35 -28.12
C SER A 406 -22.16 20.21 -29.37
N GLY A 407 -22.59 19.73 -30.53
CA GLY A 407 -22.50 20.42 -31.82
C GLY A 407 -23.35 21.69 -31.94
N VAL A 408 -23.45 22.48 -30.88
CA VAL A 408 -24.02 23.82 -30.92
C VAL A 408 -22.87 24.78 -31.20
N PRO A 409 -22.74 25.31 -32.43
CA PRO A 409 -21.72 26.30 -32.71
C PRO A 409 -21.91 27.49 -31.76
N ALA A 410 -20.79 27.97 -31.19
CA ALA A 410 -20.71 29.24 -30.46
C ALA A 410 -21.18 30.47 -31.28
N ALA A 411 -21.66 30.26 -32.51
CA ALA A 411 -22.29 31.23 -33.38
C ALA A 411 -23.82 31.37 -33.17
N ALA A 412 -24.47 30.49 -32.39
CA ALA A 412 -25.92 30.62 -32.13
C ALA A 412 -26.24 31.55 -30.95
N CYS A 413 -25.27 31.81 -30.07
CA CYS A 413 -25.36 32.86 -29.07
C CYS A 413 -24.37 33.96 -29.47
N GLY A 414 -24.87 35.06 -30.01
CA GLY A 414 -24.08 36.23 -30.45
C GLY A 414 -23.34 36.98 -29.33
N CYS A 415 -23.06 36.34 -28.20
CA CYS A 415 -22.28 36.86 -27.10
C CYS A 415 -20.85 36.32 -27.18
N GLY A 416 -20.02 37.01 -27.97
CA GLY A 416 -18.58 36.97 -27.77
C GLY A 416 -18.23 37.36 -26.33
N VAL A 417 -17.06 36.91 -25.88
CA VAL A 417 -16.47 37.01 -24.52
C VAL A 417 -16.15 38.47 -24.09
N GLY A 418 -17.00 39.43 -24.47
CA GLY A 418 -16.90 40.85 -24.13
C GLY A 418 -18.24 41.54 -23.92
N ALA A 419 -19.37 40.82 -23.87
CA ALA A 419 -20.65 41.42 -23.55
C ALA A 419 -20.73 41.72 -22.05
N CYS A 420 -20.86 43.00 -21.69
CA CYS A 420 -21.21 43.45 -20.35
C CYS A 420 -22.32 42.56 -19.75
N PRO A 421 -22.33 42.31 -18.43
CA PRO A 421 -23.47 41.67 -17.78
C PRO A 421 -24.76 42.39 -18.21
N PRO A 422 -25.87 41.66 -18.44
CA PRO A 422 -27.08 42.23 -19.00
C PRO A 422 -27.50 43.45 -18.18
N ALA A 423 -27.46 44.63 -18.82
CA ALA A 423 -27.64 45.93 -18.16
C ALA A 423 -29.07 46.13 -17.62
N ALA A 424 -30.02 45.30 -18.08
CA ALA A 424 -31.37 45.17 -17.54
C ALA A 424 -31.55 43.72 -17.12
N GLY A 425 -31.78 43.47 -15.82
CA GLY A 425 -31.95 42.13 -15.24
C GLY A 425 -33.27 41.45 -15.61
N SER A 426 -33.76 41.60 -16.84
CA SER A 426 -34.94 40.91 -17.33
C SER A 426 -34.64 39.43 -17.55
N LEU A 427 -35.53 38.55 -17.09
CA LEU A 427 -35.32 37.10 -17.14
C LEU A 427 -36.55 36.43 -17.75
N VAL A 428 -36.37 35.70 -18.86
CA VAL A 428 -37.45 35.03 -19.58
C VAL A 428 -37.19 33.52 -19.60
N PHE A 429 -38.15 32.75 -19.10
CA PHE A 429 -38.23 31.30 -19.22
C PHE A 429 -39.22 30.97 -20.34
N GLU A 430 -38.82 30.12 -21.30
CA GLU A 430 -39.69 29.62 -22.37
C GLU A 430 -39.61 28.10 -22.41
N HIS A 431 -40.77 27.44 -22.27
CA HIS A 431 -40.93 25.98 -22.37
C HIS A 431 -39.91 25.18 -21.56
N VAL A 432 -39.62 25.63 -20.33
CA VAL A 432 -38.54 25.04 -19.52
C VAL A 432 -38.99 23.77 -18.82
N ASP A 433 -38.21 22.71 -19.07
CA ASP A 433 -38.34 21.39 -18.47
C ASP A 433 -37.17 21.10 -17.53
N MET A 434 -37.44 20.51 -16.35
CA MET A 434 -36.40 20.21 -15.36
C MET A 434 -36.55 18.79 -14.81
N ARG A 435 -35.43 18.08 -14.68
CA ARG A 435 -35.31 16.82 -13.93
C ARG A 435 -33.93 16.71 -13.27
N TYR A 436 -33.85 16.00 -12.15
CA TYR A 436 -32.60 15.82 -11.41
C TYR A 436 -31.70 14.71 -11.99
N ARG A 437 -32.26 13.62 -12.51
CA ARG A 437 -31.50 12.51 -13.12
C ARG A 437 -32.15 12.02 -14.42
N PRO A 438 -31.36 11.49 -15.37
CA PRO A 438 -31.91 10.77 -16.51
C PRO A 438 -32.79 9.61 -16.03
N GLY A 439 -33.96 9.44 -16.63
CA GLY A 439 -34.93 8.38 -16.26
C GLY A 439 -35.92 8.74 -15.15
N LEU A 440 -35.74 9.85 -14.42
CA LEU A 440 -36.75 10.36 -13.49
C LEU A 440 -37.82 11.21 -14.22
N PRO A 441 -39.06 11.28 -13.68
CA PRO A 441 -40.10 12.14 -14.23
C PRO A 441 -39.70 13.62 -14.16
N LEU A 442 -40.19 14.40 -15.13
CA LEU A 442 -40.03 15.85 -15.15
C LEU A 442 -40.74 16.49 -13.95
N VAL A 443 -40.00 17.34 -13.23
CA VAL A 443 -40.47 18.12 -12.08
C VAL A 443 -41.09 19.43 -12.55
N LEU A 444 -40.38 20.17 -13.42
CA LEU A 444 -40.95 21.29 -14.18
C LEU A 444 -41.30 20.78 -15.57
N ARG A 445 -42.48 21.17 -16.05
CA ARG A 445 -43.03 20.77 -17.35
C ARG A 445 -43.54 22.00 -18.06
N ASP A 446 -42.94 22.32 -19.18
CA ASP A 446 -43.39 23.36 -20.11
C ASP A 446 -43.62 24.74 -19.45
N VAL A 447 -42.72 25.15 -18.55
CA VAL A 447 -42.89 26.38 -17.77
C VAL A 447 -42.40 27.58 -18.58
N SER A 448 -43.30 28.57 -18.78
CA SER A 448 -43.00 29.81 -19.50
C SER A 448 -43.46 31.05 -18.73
N PHE A 449 -42.55 32.00 -18.45
CA PHE A 449 -42.87 33.28 -17.83
C PHE A 449 -41.75 34.31 -18.06
N ALA A 450 -42.06 35.60 -17.93
CA ALA A 450 -41.10 36.70 -18.06
C ALA A 450 -41.10 37.58 -16.80
N ILE A 451 -39.90 37.93 -16.32
CA ILE A 451 -39.65 38.85 -15.22
C ILE A 451 -39.04 40.13 -15.81
N ALA A 452 -39.74 41.26 -15.63
CA ALA A 452 -39.26 42.58 -16.03
C ALA A 452 -38.11 43.06 -15.12
N PRO A 453 -37.22 43.93 -15.61
CA PRO A 453 -36.18 44.53 -14.77
C PRO A 453 -36.84 45.42 -13.69
N GLY A 454 -36.32 45.34 -12.46
CA GLY A 454 -36.84 46.04 -11.28
C GLY A 454 -36.52 47.52 -11.22
#